data_AF-D6PKU7-F1
#
_entry.id   AF-D6PKU7-F1
#
_cell.length_a   1.000
_cell.length_b   1.000
_cell.length_c   1.000
_cell.angle_alpha   90.00
_cell.angle_beta   90.00
_cell.angle_gamma   90.00
#
_symmetry.space_group_name_H-M   'P 1'
#
loop_
_entity.id
_entity.type
_entity.pdbx_description
1 polymer ?
#
loop_
_entity_poly.entity_id
_entity_poly.type
_entity_poly.pdbx_seq_one_letter_code
_entity_poly.pdbx_strand_id
1 'polypeptide(L)'
;MKDLETLVNVRENISANLLDGVKNRKSDFRTFTLCTTGEVPSGRTVVLRGYDTKNNLLTFHTNLHAEKIEHLNSNPEVCCVSIVNHQSFK
;
A
#
# COMPACT_ATOMS: atom_id res chain seq x y z
N MET A 1 14.50 12.06 -22.71
CA MET A 1 15.39 12.09 -21.51
C MET A 1 14.67 12.62 -20.28
N LYS A 2 14.00 13.78 -20.34
CA LYS A 2 13.27 14.37 -19.20
C LYS A 2 12.15 13.48 -18.62
N ASP A 3 11.47 12.70 -19.46
CA ASP A 3 10.40 11.81 -19.01
C ASP A 3 10.92 10.62 -18.19
N LEU A 4 12.06 10.05 -18.58
CA LEU A 4 12.72 8.97 -17.86
C LEU A 4 13.16 9.41 -16.46
N GLU A 5 13.75 10.61 -16.37
CA GLU A 5 14.13 11.22 -15.09
C GLU A 5 12.91 11.44 -14.18
N THR A 6 11.79 11.91 -14.77
CA THR A 6 10.53 12.11 -14.04
C THR A 6 10.00 10.80 -13.46
N LEU A 7 10.01 9.71 -14.24
CA LEU A 7 9.56 8.39 -13.78
C LEU A 7 10.42 7.84 -12.63
N VAL A 8 11.75 8.02 -12.72
CA VAL A 8 12.68 7.65 -11.64
C VAL A 8 12.35 8.41 -10.36
N ASN A 9 12.16 9.73 -10.46
CA ASN A 9 11.80 10.57 -9.32
C ASN A 9 10.46 10.16 -8.70
N VAL A 10 9.45 9.85 -9.51
CA VAL A 10 8.15 9.37 -8.99
C VAL A 10 8.31 8.06 -8.22
N ARG A 11 9.04 7.09 -8.76
CA ARG A 11 9.31 5.81 -8.08
C ARG A 11 10.05 6.00 -6.77
N GLU A 12 11.07 6.86 -6.75
CA GLU A 12 11.86 7.14 -5.55
C GLU A 12 11.04 7.83 -4.47
N ASN A 13 10.17 8.77 -4.84
CA ASN A 13 9.23 9.40 -3.92
C ASN A 13 8.24 8.40 -3.33
N ILE A 14 7.67 7.51 -4.15
CA ILE A 14 6.78 6.43 -3.65
C ILE A 14 7.54 5.55 -2.66
N SER A 15 8.78 5.16 -3.01
CA SER A 15 9.61 4.30 -2.16
C SER A 15 9.94 4.95 -0.82
N ALA A 16 10.31 6.23 -0.83
CA ALA A 16 10.61 7.00 0.38
C ALA A 16 9.38 7.13 1.29
N ASN A 17 8.21 7.41 0.71
CA ASN A 17 6.96 7.51 1.45
C ASN A 17 6.52 6.17 2.08
N LEU A 18 6.70 5.05 1.36
CA LEU A 18 6.44 3.72 1.90
C LEU A 18 7.38 3.38 3.06
N LEU A 19 8.68 3.70 2.94
CA LEU A 19 9.66 3.52 4.01
C LEU A 19 9.32 4.36 5.26
N ASP A 20 8.84 5.60 5.05
CA ASP A 20 8.35 6.44 6.14
C ASP A 20 7.10 5.82 6.78
N GLY A 21 6.11 5.40 6.00
CA GLY A 21 4.86 4.79 6.49
C GLY A 21 5.05 3.56 7.38
N VAL A 22 6.12 2.79 7.17
CA VAL A 22 6.51 1.67 8.05
C VAL A 22 6.90 2.15 9.46
N LYS A 23 7.58 3.29 9.58
CA LYS A 23 8.17 3.79 10.85
C LYS A 23 7.31 4.87 11.51
N ASN A 24 6.69 5.72 10.72
CA ASN A 24 5.97 6.90 11.14
C ASN A 24 4.46 6.66 11.16
N ARG A 25 3.91 6.53 12.37
CA ARG A 25 2.47 6.34 12.60
C ARG A 25 1.57 7.50 12.13
N LYS A 26 2.13 8.69 11.88
CA LYS A 26 1.40 9.86 11.38
C LYS A 26 1.52 10.03 9.86
N SER A 27 2.32 9.21 9.21
CA SER A 27 2.45 9.22 7.75
C SER A 27 1.13 8.85 7.10
N ASP A 28 0.77 9.51 6.01
CA ASP A 28 -0.40 9.10 5.21
C ASP A 28 -0.20 7.71 4.59
N PHE A 29 1.05 7.29 4.38
CA PHE A 29 1.40 5.96 3.89
C PHE A 29 1.41 4.90 4.99
N ARG A 30 1.05 5.25 6.24
CA ARG A 30 0.93 4.29 7.35
C ARG A 30 -0.14 3.23 7.07
N THR A 31 -1.17 3.61 6.32
CA THR A 31 -2.27 2.72 5.97
C THR A 31 -2.52 2.76 4.46
N PHE A 32 -3.13 1.69 3.96
CA PHE A 32 -3.60 1.63 2.58
C PHE A 32 -4.87 0.80 2.52
N THR A 33 -5.66 1.00 1.47
CA THR A 33 -6.84 0.19 1.18
C THR A 33 -6.41 -1.05 0.41
N LEU A 34 -6.67 -2.24 0.97
CA LEU A 34 -6.50 -3.52 0.29
C LEU A 34 -7.83 -3.96 -0.33
N CYS A 35 -7.88 -4.02 -1.65
CA CYS A 35 -9.01 -4.52 -2.42
C CYS A 35 -8.76 -5.97 -2.83
N THR A 36 -9.72 -6.84 -2.52
CA THR A 36 -9.71 -8.27 -2.89
C THR A 36 -10.96 -8.61 -3.69
N THR A 37 -10.87 -9.64 -4.53
CA THR A 37 -12.00 -10.16 -5.30
C THR A 37 -12.79 -11.17 -4.48
N GLY A 38 -14.04 -10.84 -4.14
CA GLY A 38 -15.05 -11.77 -3.64
C GLY A 38 -16.20 -11.91 -4.64
N GLU A 39 -17.37 -12.37 -4.19
CA GLU A 39 -18.61 -12.29 -4.99
C GLU A 39 -18.89 -10.83 -5.41
N VAL A 40 -18.60 -9.89 -4.50
CA VAL A 40 -18.52 -8.45 -4.75
C VAL A 40 -17.11 -7.97 -4.35
N PRO A 41 -16.47 -7.07 -5.12
CA PRO A 41 -15.18 -6.50 -4.73
C PRO A 41 -15.26 -5.85 -3.34
N SER A 42 -14.29 -6.16 -2.49
CA SER A 42 -14.27 -5.65 -1.10
C SER A 42 -12.96 -4.93 -0.81
N GLY A 43 -13.06 -3.70 -0.32
CA GLY A 43 -11.94 -2.83 0.05
C GLY A 43 -11.95 -2.54 1.55
N ARG A 44 -10.78 -2.55 2.19
CA ARG A 44 -10.62 -2.17 3.60
C ARG A 44 -9.26 -1.61 3.90
N THR A 45 -9.19 -0.73 4.89
CA THR A 45 -7.93 -0.16 5.38
C THR A 45 -7.11 -1.20 6.15
N VAL A 46 -5.84 -1.34 5.79
CA VAL A 46 -4.83 -2.13 6.50
C VAL A 46 -3.62 -1.27 6.83
N VAL A 47 -2.82 -1.72 7.80
CA VAL A 47 -1.61 -1.00 8.23
C VAL A 47 -0.39 -1.55 7.49
N LEU A 48 0.41 -0.67 6.90
CA LEU A 48 1.71 -1.01 6.33
C LEU A 48 2.69 -1.39 7.45
N ARG A 49 3.19 -2.63 7.42
CA ARG A 49 4.08 -3.21 8.42
C ARG A 49 5.50 -3.41 7.93
N GLY A 50 5.69 -3.50 6.62
CA GLY A 50 7.01 -3.62 6.02
C GLY A 50 6.98 -3.23 4.55
N TYR A 51 8.13 -2.77 4.06
CA TYR A 51 8.36 -2.53 2.64
C TYR A 51 9.79 -2.98 2.31
N ASP A 52 9.91 -3.98 1.44
CA ASP A 52 11.18 -4.40 0.85
C ASP A 52 11.36 -3.65 -0.48
N THR A 53 12.24 -2.66 -0.48
CA THR A 53 12.53 -1.84 -1.68
C THR A 53 13.20 -2.62 -2.80
N LYS A 54 13.89 -3.72 -2.48
CA LYS A 54 14.60 -4.53 -3.48
C LYS A 54 13.61 -5.42 -4.24
N ASN A 55 12.63 -5.99 -3.54
CA ASN A 55 11.66 -6.93 -4.09
C ASN A 55 10.28 -6.29 -4.37
N ASN A 56 10.09 -5.02 -4.05
CA ASN A 56 8.80 -4.30 -4.09
C ASN A 56 7.69 -5.00 -3.29
N LEU A 57 8.05 -5.58 -2.14
CA LEU A 57 7.11 -6.34 -1.29
C LEU A 57 6.54 -5.45 -0.19
N LEU A 58 5.22 -5.35 -0.14
CA LEU A 58 4.49 -4.73 0.97
C LEU A 58 4.01 -5.80 1.95
N THR A 59 4.26 -5.59 3.24
CA THR A 59 3.82 -6.49 4.31
C THR A 59 2.73 -5.82 5.13
N PHE A 60 1.66 -6.55 5.41
CA PHE A 60 0.63 -6.17 6.38
C PHE A 60 0.26 -7.39 7.23
N HIS A 61 -0.31 -7.15 8.41
CA HIS A 61 -0.82 -8.22 9.26
C HIS A 61 -2.35 -8.25 9.16
N THR A 62 -2.94 -9.44 9.19
CA THR A 62 -4.40 -9.59 9.24
C THR A 62 -4.80 -10.82 10.04
N ASN A 63 -6.10 -10.91 10.36
CA ASN A 63 -6.66 -12.09 11.01
C ASN A 63 -6.87 -13.21 9.98
N LEU A 64 -6.36 -14.41 10.28
CA LEU A 64 -6.49 -15.61 9.44
C LEU A 64 -7.95 -16.02 9.18
N HIS A 65 -8.88 -15.65 10.06
CA HIS A 65 -10.30 -15.98 9.96
C HIS A 65 -11.14 -14.89 9.29
N ALA A 66 -10.52 -13.85 8.71
CA ALA A 66 -11.26 -12.82 8.01
C ALA A 66 -11.60 -13.25 6.58
N GLU A 67 -12.77 -12.87 6.09
CA GLU A 67 -13.26 -13.09 4.72
C GLU A 67 -12.20 -12.81 3.63
N LYS A 68 -11.36 -11.77 3.81
CA LYS A 68 -10.29 -11.46 2.86
C LYS A 68 -9.27 -12.59 2.67
N ILE A 69 -9.08 -13.46 3.65
CA ILE A 69 -8.21 -14.64 3.53
C ILE A 69 -8.84 -15.66 2.60
N GLU A 70 -10.15 -15.87 2.69
CA GLU A 70 -10.89 -16.70 1.75
C GLU A 70 -10.80 -16.13 0.32
N HIS A 71 -10.95 -14.80 0.18
CA HIS A 71 -10.75 -14.12 -1.10
C HIS A 71 -9.33 -14.29 -1.64
N LEU A 72 -8.30 -14.14 -0.81
CA LEU A 72 -6.89 -14.28 -1.22
C LEU A 72 -6.53 -15.73 -1.59
N ASN A 73 -7.15 -16.70 -0.92
CA ASN A 73 -6.96 -18.12 -1.23
C ASN A 73 -7.63 -18.51 -2.55
N SER A 74 -8.75 -17.88 -2.92
CA SER A 74 -9.42 -18.12 -4.20
C SER A 74 -8.81 -17.31 -5.35
N ASN A 75 -8.41 -16.06 -5.09
CA ASN A 75 -7.70 -15.20 -6.02
C ASN A 75 -6.66 -14.32 -5.29
N PRO A 76 -5.35 -14.55 -5.48
CA PRO A 76 -4.31 -13.78 -4.82
C PRO A 76 -4.09 -12.39 -5.43
N GLU A 77 -4.70 -12.06 -6.58
CA GLU A 77 -4.60 -10.73 -7.18
C GLU A 77 -5.34 -9.68 -6.34
N VAL A 78 -4.65 -8.59 -6.06
CA VAL A 78 -5.15 -7.50 -5.22
C VAL A 78 -4.84 -6.15 -5.83
N CYS A 79 -5.63 -5.16 -5.43
CA CYS A 79 -5.33 -3.75 -5.68
C CYS A 79 -5.08 -3.03 -4.36
N CYS A 80 -4.00 -2.26 -4.29
CA CYS A 80 -3.64 -1.46 -3.13
C CYS A 80 -3.79 0.02 -3.48
N VAL A 81 -4.58 0.75 -2.70
CA VAL A 81 -4.80 2.19 -2.89
C VAL A 81 -4.38 2.93 -1.64
N SER A 82 -3.35 3.77 -1.75
CA SER A 82 -2.95 4.71 -0.70
C SER A 82 -3.56 6.08 -0.97
N ILE A 83 -4.10 6.71 0.07
CA ILE A 83 -4.60 8.08 0.02
C ILE A 83 -3.50 8.97 0.59
N VAL A 84 -3.07 9.97 -0.15
CA VAL A 84 -2.11 10.97 0.32
C VAL A 84 -2.91 12.22 0.68
N ASN A 85 -2.92 12.61 1.96
CA ASN A 85 -3.54 13.86 2.36
C ASN A 85 -2.50 14.95 2.16
N HIS A 86 -2.72 15.84 1.19
CA HIS A 86 -1.93 17.05 1.12
C HIS A 86 -2.32 17.94 2.32
N GLN A 87 -1.62 17.78 3.44
CA GLN A 87 -1.63 18.78 4.50
C GLN A 87 -0.94 20.01 3.91
N SER A 88 -1.73 20.96 3.40
CA SER A 88 -1.23 22.30 3.10
C SER A 88 -0.54 22.82 4.35
N PHE A 89 0.78 22.97 4.29
CA PHE A 89 1.52 23.72 5.30
C PHE A 89 0.88 25.11 5.36
N LYS A 90 0.24 25.42 6.49
CA LYS A 90 -0.09 26.79 6.87
C LYS A 90 1.17 27.50 7.34
#